data_AF-A0A1J5HXB4-F1
#
_entry.id   AF-A0A1J5HXB4-F1
#
_cell.length_a   1.000
_cell.length_b   1.000
_cell.length_c   1.000
_cell.angle_alpha   90.00
_cell.angle_beta   90.00
_cell.angle_gamma   90.00
#
_symmetry.space_group_name_H-M   'P 1'
#
loop_
_entity.id
_entity.type
_entity.pdbx_description
1 polymer ?
#
loop_
_entity_poly.entity_id
_entity_poly.type
_entity_poly.pdbx_seq_one_letter_code
_entity_poly.pdbx_strand_id
1 'polypeptide(L)' 'MRYLVHFKCLRCGWLWSVASEQVVDTVDSVVRNGCPRDCGLPGQILLVGHESIEESSMLMMLAQGYGGFCRF' A
#
# COMPACT_ATOMS: atom_id res chain seq x y z
N MET A 1 11.00 -0.81 -14.99
CA MET A 1 9.87 -0.05 -14.41
C MET A 1 9.85 -0.22 -12.91
N ARG A 2 10.03 0.88 -12.16
CA ARG A 2 9.83 0.91 -10.70
C ARG A 2 8.53 1.65 -10.40
N TYR A 3 7.79 1.21 -9.39
CA TYR A 3 6.54 1.78 -8.93
C TYR A 3 6.67 2.23 -7.47
N LEU A 4 6.03 3.32 -7.12
CA LEU A 4 5.78 3.73 -5.74
C LEU A 4 4.32 3.42 -5.42
N VAL A 5 4.06 2.49 -4.49
CA VAL A 5 2.71 2.03 -4.18
C VAL A 5 2.29 2.58 -2.81
N HIS A 6 1.16 3.28 -2.74
CA HIS A 6 0.69 4.00 -1.56
C HIS A 6 -0.42 3.26 -0.82
N PHE A 7 -0.30 3.17 0.50
CA PHE A 7 -1.24 2.46 1.36
C PHE A 7 -1.70 3.32 2.53
N LYS A 8 -2.89 3.02 3.06
CA LYS A 8 -3.47 3.62 4.27
C LYS A 8 -4.08 2.55 5.17
N CYS A 9 -3.66 2.45 6.43
CA CYS A 9 -4.39 1.61 7.41
C CYS A 9 -5.60 2.41 7.87
N LEU A 10 -6.81 1.91 7.61
CA LEU A 10 -8.07 2.57 7.97
C LEU A 10 -8.26 2.69 9.49
N ARG A 11 -7.55 1.87 10.26
CA ARG A 11 -7.60 1.87 11.73
C ARG A 11 -6.84 3.05 12.35
N CYS A 12 -5.56 3.17 12.04
CA CYS A 12 -4.69 4.19 12.63
C CYS A 12 -4.53 5.44 11.76
N GLY A 13 -5.05 5.42 10.53
CA GLY A 13 -4.90 6.50 9.56
C GLY A 13 -3.49 6.63 8.96
N TRP A 14 -2.56 5.75 9.32
CA TRP A 14 -1.17 5.80 8.85
C TRP A 14 -1.12 5.60 7.34
N LEU A 15 -0.39 6.50 6.67
CA LEU A 15 -0.13 6.50 5.24
C LEU A 15 1.34 6.15 5.03
N TRP A 16 1.62 5.21 4.12
CA TRP A 16 2.98 4.86 3.75
C TRP A 16 3.07 4.46 2.29
N SER A 17 4.30 4.44 1.78
CA SER A 17 4.58 4.13 0.39
C SER A 17 5.68 3.07 0.31
N VAL A 18 5.56 2.15 -0.64
CA VAL A 18 6.54 1.09 -0.88
C VAL A 18 7.01 1.16 -2.33
N ALA A 19 8.33 1.30 -2.52
CA ALA A 19 8.93 1.22 -3.84
C ALA A 19 9.04 -0.26 -4.24
N SER A 20 8.60 -0.61 -5.45
CA SER A 20 8.61 -1.98 -5.95
C SER A 20 8.67 -2.05 -7.46
N GLU A 21 9.12 -3.17 -8.01
CA GLU A 21 9.10 -3.41 -9.47
C GLU A 21 7.73 -3.89 -9.94
N GLN A 22 6.89 -4.42 -9.04
CA GLN A 22 5.56 -4.94 -9.34
C GLN A 22 4.53 -4.53 -8.28
N VAL A 23 3.42 -3.92 -8.71
CA VAL A 23 2.35 -3.46 -7.80
C VAL A 23 1.69 -4.65 -7.09
N VAL A 24 1.37 -5.73 -7.82
CA VAL A 24 0.65 -6.91 -7.30
C VAL A 24 1.42 -7.57 -6.16
N ASP A 25 2.69 -7.87 -6.35
CA ASP A 25 3.55 -8.47 -5.32
C ASP A 25 3.64 -7.60 -4.05
N THR A 26 3.63 -6.28 -4.24
CA THR A 26 3.67 -5.31 -3.14
C THR A 26 2.39 -5.33 -2.33
N VAL A 27 1.23 -5.36 -3.01
CA VAL A 27 -0.07 -5.46 -2.35
C VAL A 27 -0.15 -6.76 -1.55
N ASP A 28 0.23 -7.90 -2.14
CA ASP A 28 0.23 -9.19 -1.46
C ASP A 28 1.19 -9.23 -0.26
N SER A 29 2.34 -8.56 -0.37
CA SER A 29 3.30 -8.43 0.73
C SER A 29 2.70 -7.59 1.87
N VAL A 30 2.09 -6.45 1.55
CA VAL A 30 1.49 -5.55 2.54
C VAL A 30 0.26 -6.18 3.21
N VAL A 31 -0.55 -6.93 2.47
CA VAL A 31 -1.69 -7.67 3.04
C VAL A 31 -1.22 -8.72 4.05
N ARG A 32 -0.10 -9.40 3.77
CA ARG A 32 0.48 -10.44 4.64
C ARG A 32 1.20 -9.89 5.86
N ASN A 33 2.03 -8.85 5.67
CA ASN A 33 2.85 -8.25 6.72
C ASN A 33 2.07 -7.23 7.56
N GLY A 34 1.05 -6.61 6.98
CA GLY A 34 0.20 -5.65 7.65
C GLY A 34 0.73 -4.21 7.64
N CYS A 35 0.17 -3.40 8.54
CA CYS A 35 0.59 -2.01 8.68
C CYS A 35 1.95 -1.99 9.40
N PRO A 36 2.95 -1.28 8.87
CA PRO A 36 4.28 -1.21 9.50
C PRO A 36 4.25 -0.48 10.84
N ARG A 37 3.18 0.25 11.13
CA ARG A 37 2.95 0.86 12.43
C ARG A 37 2.19 -0.12 13.29
N ASP A 38 2.67 -0.37 14.50
CA ASP A 38 1.93 -1.19 15.46
C ASP A 38 0.61 -0.50 15.80
N CYS A 39 -0.47 -1.04 15.25
CA CYS A 39 -1.82 -0.53 15.43
C CYS A 39 -2.51 -1.16 16.64
N GLY A 40 -1.86 -2.13 17.31
CA GLY A 40 -2.39 -2.80 18.49
C GLY A 40 -3.60 -3.71 18.24
N LEU A 41 -4.14 -3.77 17.01
CA LEU A 41 -5.34 -4.51 16.62
C LEU A 41 -5.39 -4.74 15.10
N PRO A 42 -6.09 -5.79 14.62
CA PRO A 42 -6.35 -5.98 13.20
C PRO A 42 -7.16 -4.83 12.62
N GLY A 43 -6.70 -4.31 11.48
CA GLY A 43 -7.34 -3.23 10.74
C GLY A 43 -7.20 -3.45 9.23
N GLN A 44 -8.05 -2.80 8.43
CA GLN A 44 -8.02 -2.88 6.97
C GLN A 44 -6.95 -1.95 6.37
N ILE A 45 -6.24 -2.41 5.34
CA ILE A 45 -5.23 -1.62 4.60
C ILE A 45 -5.74 -1.28 3.21
N LEU A 46 -6.02 -0.01 2.97
CA LEU A 46 -6.47 0.50 1.68
C LEU A 46 -5.27 0.79 0.76
N LEU A 47 -5.29 0.30 -0.49
CA LEU A 47 -4.41 0.81 -1.55
C LEU A 47 -4.96 2.16 -2.00
N VAL A 48 -4.16 3.21 -1.83
CA VAL A 48 -4.55 4.60 -2.12
C VAL A 48 -4.17 4.99 -3.55
N GLY A 49 -3.10 4.40 -4.10
CA GLY A 49 -2.68 4.61 -5.47
C GLY A 49 -1.29 4.04 -5.74
N HIS A 50 -0.80 4.18 -6.97
CA HIS A 50 0.58 3.89 -7.31
C HIS A 50 1.11 4.83 -8.39
N GLU A 51 2.41 5.10 -8.39
CA GLU A 51 3.10 6.00 -9.32
C GLU A 51 4.22 5.22 -10.04
N SER A 52 4.40 5.43 -11.34
CA SER A 52 5.59 4.91 -12.04
C SER A 52 6.77 5.87 -11.85
N ILE A 53 7.92 5.35 -11.42
CA ILE A 53 9.15 6.09 -11.13
C ILE A 53 10.02 6.28 -12.40
N GLU A 54 9.66 5.67 -13.54
CA GLU A 54 10.33 5.97 -14.82
C GLU A 54 9.77 7.28 -15.41
N GLU A 55 10.70 8.16 -15.80
CA GLU A 55 10.52 9.53 -16.27
C GLU A 55 9.18 9.80 -16.98
N SER A 56 8.45 10.81 -16.50
CA SER A 56 7.15 11.33 -16.99
C SER A 56 5.88 10.67 -16.41
N SER A 57 5.59 11.05 -15.17
CA SER A 57 4.30 11.64 -14.76
C SER A 57 3.01 11.03 -15.33
N MET A 58 2.73 9.76 -15.08
CA MET A 58 1.37 9.22 -15.16
C MET A 58 0.93 8.62 -13.82
N LEU A 59 0.27 9.44 -13.01
CA LEU A 59 -0.52 9.02 -11.84
C LEU A 59 -1.81 8.35 -12.34
N MET A 60 -1.85 7.02 -12.41
CA MET A 60 -3.11 6.29 -12.57
C MET A 60 -3.68 5.98 -11.18
N MET A 61 -4.73 6.72 -10.78
CA MET A 61 -5.44 6.48 -9.51
C MET A 61 -6.32 5.23 -9.63
N LEU A 62 -5.79 4.07 -9.25
CA LEU A 62 -6.59 2.87 -8.97
C LEU A 62 -6.92 2.85 -7.47
N ALA A 63 -8.08 3.41 -7.10
CA ALA A 63 -8.64 3.23 -5.76
C ALA A 63 -9.33 1.87 -5.67
N GLN A 64 -8.57 0.82 -5.33
CA GLN A 64 -9.12 -0.49 -5.02
C GLN A 64 -8.85 -0.83 -3.56
N GLY A 65 -9.91 -1.09 -2.80
CA GLY A 65 -9.78 -1.51 -1.40
C GLY A 65 -9.36 -2.97 -1.33
N TYR A 66 -8.12 -3.22 -0.93
CA TYR A 66 -7.66 -4.57 -0.61
C TYR A 66 -7.87 -4.85 0.87
N GLY A 67 -8.35 -6.05 1.21
CA GLY A 67 -8.44 -6.48 2.60
C GLY A 67 -7.07 -6.87 3.13
N GLY A 68 -6.28 -5.92 3.63
CA GLY A 68 -5.05 -6.21 4.39
C GLY A 68 -5.28 -6.23 5.89
N PHE A 69 -4.52 -7.02 6.66
CA PHE A 69 -4.60 -7.06 8.12
C PHE A 69 -3.44 -6.27 8.74
N CYS A 70 -3.71 -5.20 9.51
CA CYS A 70 -2.68 -4.56 10.34
C CYS A 70 -2.22 -5.59 11.42
N ARG A 71 -1.05 -6.23 11.25
CA ARG A 71 -0.51 -7.32 12.10
C ARG A 71 0.63 -6.82 13.00
N PHE A 72 0.83 -7.55 14.11
CA PHE A 72 1.83 -7.33 15.16
C PHE A 72 3.11 -8.10 14.88
#